data_AF-A0A9D4W9C2-F1
#
_entry.id   AF-A0A9D4W9C2-F1
#
_cell.length_a   1.000
_cell.length_b   1.000
_cell.length_c   1.000
_cell.angle_alpha   90.00
_cell.angle_beta   90.00
_cell.angle_gamma   90.00
#
_symmetry.space_group_name_H-M   'P 1'
#
loop_
_entity.id
_entity.type
_entity.pdbx_description
1 polymer ?
#
loop_
_entity_poly.entity_id
_entity_poly.type
_entity_poly.pdbx_seq_one_letter_code
_entity_poly.pdbx_strand_id
1 'polypeptide(L)'
;MIISSIWHSCEVLLSVNVLSGEVLRISPEDSNFSWNLLTLNGNNILAISSNPVNVPQIMYGIEKAKRNTTWNWSKISSPIFKCSDKVRSLLSSLQCSIQKISVTDASNDPMKGAAKPFEAIFVSSKTKNKDLFHPLIVILHGGPQDVSLSHFSKSWAFLSSVGYSLLIVNYRGSLGFGEEALQSLPGKVGSQDVNDVLSAIDHVINLGLASPSKITVMGISHGGFLTTHLIGQAPEKFVAAAAINPVCNFALMVGTTDIPDWCYVEACGTIARNRFKETLSAEDLSLFYSKSPISHVSKVKAPTLFLLGAQDRRVPIFDGLQYARALKEKGSEVKIIMFQNDVHALKRPQSEWESILNIGVWFNKYCK
;
A
#
# COMPACT_ATOMS: atom_id res chain seq x y z
N MET A 1 2.41 -23.07 19.98
CA MET A 1 1.54 -21.94 19.59
C MET A 1 1.60 -21.82 18.07
N ILE A 2 0.48 -21.56 17.40
CA ILE A 2 0.45 -21.33 15.94
C ILE A 2 -0.10 -19.93 15.68
N ILE A 3 0.59 -19.16 14.86
CA ILE A 3 0.25 -17.75 14.57
C ILE A 3 0.40 -17.43 13.09
N SER A 4 -0.36 -16.45 12.62
CA SER A 4 -0.06 -15.71 11.39
C SER A 4 1.01 -14.66 11.68
N SER A 5 1.96 -14.48 10.76
CA SER A 5 3.01 -13.48 10.87
C SER A 5 3.34 -12.89 9.50
N ILE A 6 3.64 -11.59 9.46
CA ILE A 6 3.99 -10.89 8.22
C ILE A 6 5.48 -11.02 7.97
N TRP A 7 5.84 -11.57 6.80
CA TRP A 7 7.21 -11.77 6.34
C TRP A 7 7.33 -11.12 4.97
N HIS A 8 7.92 -9.92 4.94
CA HIS A 8 7.95 -9.05 3.76
C HIS A 8 6.53 -8.85 3.19
N SER A 9 6.32 -9.07 1.90
CA SER A 9 5.02 -8.90 1.25
C SER A 9 4.05 -10.09 1.40
N CYS A 10 4.30 -11.04 2.30
CA CYS A 10 3.45 -12.23 2.49
C CYS A 10 3.10 -12.45 3.97
N GLU A 11 1.88 -12.94 4.21
CA GLU A 11 1.53 -13.53 5.51
C GLU A 11 1.87 -15.03 5.52
N VAL A 12 2.49 -15.52 6.59
CA VAL A 12 2.89 -16.92 6.75
C VAL A 12 2.36 -17.49 8.06
N LEU A 13 2.24 -18.81 8.11
CA LEU A 13 1.89 -19.53 9.34
C LEU A 13 3.15 -20.03 10.01
N LEU A 14 3.30 -19.72 11.30
CA LEU A 14 4.42 -20.15 12.12
C LEU A 14 3.93 -21.07 13.25
N SER A 15 4.68 -22.14 13.51
CA SER A 15 4.62 -22.88 14.76
C SER A 15 5.73 -22.39 15.67
N VAL A 16 5.38 -22.05 16.90
CA VAL A 16 6.30 -21.60 17.96
C VAL A 16 6.20 -22.58 19.12
N ASN A 17 7.29 -23.27 19.42
CA ASN A 17 7.41 -24.05 20.64
C ASN A 17 7.67 -23.09 21.81
N VAL A 18 6.70 -22.97 22.71
CA VAL A 18 6.76 -21.99 23.82
C VAL A 18 7.73 -22.40 24.93
N LEU A 19 8.20 -23.66 24.94
CA LEU A 19 9.18 -24.15 25.92
C LEU A 19 10.61 -24.01 25.38
N SER A 20 10.85 -24.37 24.11
CA SER A 20 12.18 -24.32 23.50
C SER A 20 12.50 -23.00 22.79
N GLY A 21 11.47 -22.21 22.43
CA GLY A 21 11.62 -21.03 21.60
C GLY A 21 11.81 -21.32 20.10
N GLU A 22 11.76 -22.58 19.69
CA GLU A 22 11.90 -22.97 18.28
C GLU A 22 10.75 -22.43 17.43
N VAL A 23 11.08 -21.80 16.30
CA VAL A 23 10.12 -21.23 15.34
C VAL A 23 10.27 -21.93 14.01
N LEU A 24 9.17 -22.47 13.50
CA LEU A 24 9.11 -23.16 12.21
C LEU A 24 8.00 -22.58 11.34
N ARG A 25 8.30 -22.30 10.07
CA ARG A 25 7.28 -21.99 9.07
C ARG A 25 6.55 -23.27 8.69
N ILE A 26 5.22 -23.24 8.79
CA ILE A 26 4.37 -24.41 8.49
C ILE A 26 3.52 -24.22 7.23
N SER A 27 3.34 -22.97 6.77
CA SER A 27 2.75 -22.71 5.45
C SER A 27 3.78 -23.00 4.34
N PRO A 28 3.33 -23.49 3.16
CA PRO A 28 4.20 -23.72 2.02
C PRO A 28 5.08 -22.52 1.65
N GLU A 29 6.27 -22.79 1.14
CA GLU A 29 7.24 -21.76 0.74
C GLU A 29 6.87 -21.06 -0.57
N ASP A 30 5.87 -21.54 -1.33
CA ASP A 30 5.41 -20.98 -2.61
C ASP A 30 5.24 -19.45 -2.52
N SER A 31 6.20 -18.72 -3.09
CA SER A 31 6.70 -17.46 -2.53
C SER A 31 5.92 -16.21 -2.93
N ASN A 32 4.63 -16.33 -3.22
CA ASN A 32 3.75 -15.17 -3.44
C ASN A 32 2.32 -15.33 -2.89
N PHE A 33 2.03 -16.38 -2.12
CA PHE A 33 0.75 -16.53 -1.44
C PHE A 33 0.83 -16.05 0.01
N SER A 34 -0.17 -15.32 0.45
CA SER A 34 -0.40 -15.03 1.87
C SER A 34 -1.32 -16.09 2.49
N TRP A 35 -1.01 -16.47 3.73
CA TRP A 35 -1.69 -17.49 4.51
C TRP A 35 -2.15 -16.93 5.86
N ASN A 36 -3.46 -16.97 6.10
CA ASN A 36 -4.07 -16.49 7.34
C ASN A 36 -4.71 -17.64 8.11
N LEU A 37 -4.38 -17.78 9.40
CA LEU A 37 -4.95 -18.80 10.28
C LEU A 37 -6.42 -18.48 10.58
N LEU A 38 -7.32 -19.44 10.33
CA LEU A 38 -8.73 -19.32 10.73
C LEU A 38 -8.97 -19.96 12.09
N THR A 39 -8.56 -21.22 12.25
CA THR A 39 -8.77 -21.97 13.49
C THR A 39 -7.85 -23.19 13.55
N LEU A 40 -7.74 -23.75 14.76
CA LEU A 40 -6.90 -24.89 15.12
C LEU A 40 -7.71 -25.82 16.02
N ASN A 41 -7.64 -27.13 15.78
CA ASN A 41 -8.11 -28.15 16.70
C ASN A 41 -7.13 -29.33 16.76
N GLY A 42 -6.35 -29.41 17.85
CA GLY A 42 -5.27 -30.38 18.00
C GLY A 42 -4.24 -30.24 16.88
N ASN A 43 -4.07 -31.28 16.08
CA ASN A 43 -3.09 -31.34 14.98
C ASN A 43 -3.66 -30.84 13.63
N ASN A 44 -4.85 -30.23 13.65
CA ASN A 44 -5.56 -29.81 12.45
C ASN A 44 -5.68 -28.29 12.40
N ILE A 45 -5.37 -27.72 11.25
CA ILE A 45 -5.45 -26.28 10.98
C ILE A 45 -6.42 -26.03 9.84
N LEU A 46 -7.23 -24.98 9.98
CA LEU A 46 -7.87 -24.32 8.86
C LEU A 46 -7.21 -22.96 8.64
N ALA A 47 -6.87 -22.68 7.40
CA ALA A 47 -6.29 -21.41 6.97
C ALA A 47 -6.95 -20.93 5.68
N ILE A 48 -6.80 -19.64 5.38
CA ILE A 48 -7.10 -19.08 4.07
C ILE A 48 -5.78 -18.81 3.36
N SER A 49 -5.68 -19.21 2.10
CA SER A 49 -4.56 -18.85 1.24
C SER A 49 -5.05 -18.14 -0.02
N SER A 50 -4.36 -17.08 -0.41
CA SER A 50 -4.66 -16.31 -1.62
C SER A 50 -3.45 -15.51 -2.10
N ASN A 51 -3.54 -14.99 -3.33
CA ASN A 51 -2.67 -13.95 -3.84
C ASN A 51 -3.50 -13.00 -4.73
N PRO A 52 -2.94 -11.91 -5.28
CA PRO A 52 -3.71 -10.95 -6.06
C PRO A 52 -4.48 -11.54 -7.26
N VAL A 53 -4.05 -12.67 -7.81
CA VAL A 53 -4.65 -13.33 -8.98
C VAL A 53 -5.35 -14.65 -8.65
N ASN A 54 -5.31 -15.10 -7.39
CA ASN A 54 -5.94 -16.32 -6.92
C ASN A 54 -6.88 -16.01 -5.77
N VAL A 55 -8.20 -16.16 -6.02
CA VAL A 55 -9.24 -15.95 -5.01
C VAL A 55 -9.00 -16.79 -3.75
N PRO A 56 -9.44 -16.31 -2.57
CA PRO A 56 -9.26 -17.00 -1.30
C PRO A 56 -9.72 -18.46 -1.34
N GLN A 57 -8.87 -19.35 -0.86
CA GLN A 57 -9.13 -20.78 -0.76
C GLN A 57 -9.01 -21.21 0.69
N ILE A 58 -9.94 -22.04 1.16
CA ILE A 58 -9.84 -22.67 2.47
C ILE A 58 -8.86 -23.83 2.34
N MET A 59 -7.85 -23.82 3.19
CA MET A 59 -6.77 -24.80 3.26
C MET A 59 -6.87 -25.57 4.57
N TYR A 60 -6.84 -26.89 4.48
CA TYR A 60 -6.75 -27.80 5.61
C TYR A 60 -5.33 -28.30 5.78
N GLY A 61 -4.74 -28.02 6.92
CA GLY A 61 -3.43 -28.49 7.34
C GLY A 61 -3.56 -29.61 8.37
N ILE A 62 -2.82 -30.71 8.20
CA ILE A 62 -2.65 -31.72 9.24
C ILE A 62 -1.17 -32.01 9.45
N GLU A 63 -0.73 -32.04 10.71
CA GLU A 63 0.64 -32.35 11.08
C GLU A 63 0.96 -33.83 10.80
N LYS A 64 1.98 -34.12 9.99
CA LYS A 64 2.55 -35.47 9.88
C LYS A 64 3.39 -35.75 11.12
N ALA A 65 3.00 -36.78 11.89
CA ALA A 65 3.73 -37.46 12.96
C ALA A 65 4.78 -36.63 13.75
N LYS A 66 4.62 -36.57 15.08
CA LYS A 66 5.30 -35.77 16.13
C LYS A 66 6.82 -35.48 16.03
N ARG A 67 7.59 -36.01 15.07
CA ARG A 67 9.06 -35.85 14.97
C ARG A 67 9.56 -35.04 13.77
N ASN A 68 8.78 -34.87 12.70
CA ASN A 68 9.29 -34.28 11.44
C ASN A 68 8.63 -32.95 11.02
N THR A 69 7.82 -32.32 11.88
CA THR A 69 7.32 -30.92 11.73
C THR A 69 6.80 -30.53 10.34
N THR A 70 6.34 -31.50 9.56
CA THR A 70 5.90 -31.33 8.17
C THR A 70 4.38 -31.34 8.13
N TRP A 71 3.82 -30.34 7.47
CA TRP A 71 2.37 -30.16 7.38
C TRP A 71 1.88 -30.58 6.00
N ASN A 72 0.84 -31.41 5.97
CA ASN A 72 0.12 -31.74 4.75
C ASN A 72 -0.99 -30.72 4.55
N TRP A 73 -0.95 -30.01 3.43
CA TRP A 73 -1.98 -29.05 3.05
C TRP A 73 -2.86 -29.58 1.93
N SER A 74 -4.18 -29.41 2.10
CA SER A 74 -5.17 -29.76 1.08
C SER A 74 -6.21 -28.65 0.97
N LYS A 75 -6.71 -28.42 -0.25
CA LYS A 75 -7.76 -27.44 -0.49
C LYS A 75 -9.11 -28.03 -0.12
N ILE A 76 -9.91 -27.31 0.64
CA ILE A 76 -11.31 -27.66 0.91
C ILE A 76 -12.23 -26.83 0.00
N SER A 77 -13.27 -27.47 -0.53
CA SER A 77 -14.34 -26.76 -1.23
C SER A 77 -15.23 -25.99 -0.24
N SER A 78 -15.47 -24.71 -0.49
CA SER A 78 -16.45 -23.94 0.26
C SER A 78 -17.76 -23.90 -0.51
N PRO A 79 -18.88 -24.40 0.04
CA PRO A 79 -20.20 -24.27 -0.60
C PRO A 79 -20.74 -22.83 -0.53
N ILE A 80 -20.15 -21.98 0.33
CA ILE A 80 -20.64 -20.63 0.65
C ILE A 80 -20.12 -19.60 -0.37
N PHE A 81 -18.89 -19.80 -0.89
CA PHE A 81 -18.23 -18.83 -1.75
C PHE A 81 -17.92 -19.41 -3.13
N LYS A 82 -18.71 -19.03 -4.13
CA LYS A 82 -18.44 -19.35 -5.54
C LYS A 82 -18.06 -18.09 -6.31
N CYS A 83 -16.77 -17.94 -6.59
CA CYS A 83 -16.29 -16.99 -7.60
C CYS A 83 -16.87 -17.39 -8.96
N SER A 84 -17.48 -16.43 -9.68
CA SER A 84 -18.11 -16.67 -10.98
C SER A 84 -17.08 -17.07 -12.03
N ASP A 85 -17.51 -17.85 -13.04
CA ASP A 85 -16.61 -18.33 -14.09
C ASP A 85 -16.01 -17.17 -14.89
N LYS A 86 -16.75 -16.07 -15.06
CA LYS A 86 -16.25 -14.83 -15.66
C LYS A 86 -15.06 -14.26 -14.90
N VAL A 87 -15.15 -14.16 -13.57
CA VAL A 87 -14.05 -13.62 -12.74
C VAL A 87 -12.88 -14.60 -12.73
N ARG A 88 -13.14 -15.92 -12.63
CA ARG A 88 -12.07 -16.94 -12.71
C ARG A 88 -11.31 -16.87 -14.02
N SER A 89 -12.03 -16.78 -15.15
CA SER A 89 -11.44 -16.65 -16.47
C SER A 89 -10.54 -15.42 -16.54
N LEU A 90 -11.02 -14.28 -16.04
CA LEU A 90 -10.26 -13.03 -16.05
C LEU A 90 -9.00 -13.09 -15.17
N LEU A 91 -9.11 -13.66 -13.97
CA LEU A 91 -7.96 -13.81 -13.08
C LEU A 91 -6.94 -14.81 -13.65
N SER A 92 -7.39 -15.82 -14.40
CA SER A 92 -6.51 -16.82 -15.00
C SER A 92 -5.56 -16.24 -16.07
N SER A 93 -5.93 -15.12 -16.71
CA SER A 93 -5.07 -14.40 -17.64
C SER A 93 -4.06 -13.48 -16.97
N LEU A 94 -4.13 -13.29 -15.65
CA LEU A 94 -3.20 -12.46 -14.89
C LEU A 94 -2.08 -13.30 -14.26
N GLN A 95 -0.98 -12.65 -13.95
CA GLN A 95 0.14 -13.18 -13.18
C GLN A 95 0.57 -12.18 -12.11
N CYS A 96 1.16 -12.70 -11.04
CA CYS A 96 1.66 -11.92 -9.91
C CYS A 96 3.07 -12.34 -9.55
N SER A 97 3.93 -11.38 -9.24
CA SER A 97 5.31 -11.59 -8.82
C SER A 97 5.67 -10.58 -7.72
N ILE A 98 6.63 -10.93 -6.87
CA ILE A 98 7.19 -10.01 -5.87
C ILE A 98 8.56 -9.57 -6.38
N GLN A 99 8.69 -8.26 -6.60
CA GLN A 99 9.93 -7.62 -7.04
C GLN A 99 10.72 -7.20 -5.81
N LYS A 100 12.02 -7.52 -5.78
CA LYS A 100 12.94 -7.03 -4.74
C LYS A 100 13.73 -5.86 -5.30
N ILE A 101 13.60 -4.70 -4.65
CA ILE A 101 14.17 -3.45 -5.11
C ILE A 101 15.33 -3.07 -4.19
N SER A 102 16.52 -2.99 -4.76
CA SER A 102 17.72 -2.57 -4.05
C SER A 102 17.67 -1.09 -3.69
N VAL A 103 18.17 -0.75 -2.50
CA VAL A 103 18.28 0.62 -2.03
C VAL A 103 19.60 1.21 -2.51
N THR A 104 19.56 2.36 -3.19
CA THR A 104 20.75 2.98 -3.79
C THR A 104 21.34 4.13 -2.96
N ASP A 105 20.61 4.64 -1.95
CA ASP A 105 20.96 5.84 -1.19
C ASP A 105 21.32 5.59 0.29
N ALA A 106 21.42 4.33 0.72
CA ALA A 106 21.57 3.97 2.14
C ALA A 106 23.00 4.13 2.71
N SER A 107 23.97 4.66 1.97
CA SER A 107 25.37 4.70 2.41
C SER A 107 25.62 5.53 3.68
N ASN A 108 24.70 6.44 4.02
CA ASN A 108 24.79 7.33 5.19
C ASN A 108 23.74 7.04 6.27
N ASP A 109 22.94 5.97 6.16
CA ASP A 109 21.92 5.66 7.17
C ASP A 109 22.54 4.93 8.38
N PRO A 110 22.37 5.43 9.61
CA PRO A 110 22.87 4.74 10.81
C PRO A 110 22.21 3.37 11.02
N MET A 111 21.03 3.11 10.45
CA MET A 111 20.33 1.84 10.55
C MET A 111 20.72 0.92 9.38
N LYS A 112 21.52 -0.12 9.65
CA LYS A 112 21.99 -1.05 8.60
C LYS A 112 20.84 -1.72 7.84
N GLY A 113 19.72 -1.99 8.50
CA GLY A 113 18.49 -2.51 7.89
C GLY A 113 17.84 -1.58 6.87
N ALA A 114 18.11 -0.26 6.92
CA ALA A 114 17.65 0.69 5.91
C ALA A 114 18.32 0.50 4.54
N ALA A 115 19.41 -0.27 4.47
CA ALA A 115 20.08 -0.66 3.23
C ALA A 115 19.54 -1.98 2.64
N LYS A 116 18.67 -2.69 3.37
CA LYS A 116 18.08 -3.93 2.86
C LYS A 116 17.09 -3.63 1.73
N PRO A 117 16.98 -4.53 0.73
CA PRO A 117 15.97 -4.40 -0.31
C PRO A 117 14.56 -4.35 0.30
N PHE A 118 13.70 -3.51 -0.28
CA PHE A 118 12.27 -3.53 -0.04
C PHE A 118 11.56 -4.28 -1.18
N GLU A 119 10.25 -4.49 -1.07
CA GLU A 119 9.49 -5.27 -2.04
C GLU A 119 8.33 -4.50 -2.66
N ALA A 120 7.99 -4.87 -3.89
CA ALA A 120 6.74 -4.47 -4.53
C ALA A 120 6.06 -5.68 -5.17
N ILE A 121 4.75 -5.80 -4.96
CA ILE A 121 3.93 -6.82 -5.63
C ILE A 121 3.56 -6.28 -7.00
N PHE A 122 3.93 -7.01 -8.06
CA PHE A 122 3.63 -6.66 -9.44
C PHE A 122 2.60 -7.61 -10.03
N VAL A 123 1.46 -7.06 -10.45
CA VAL A 123 0.36 -7.77 -11.12
C VAL A 123 0.28 -7.30 -12.57
N SER A 124 0.23 -8.24 -13.51
CA SER A 124 0.15 -7.94 -14.94
C SER A 124 -0.59 -9.02 -15.71
N SER A 125 -0.94 -8.74 -16.97
CA SER A 125 -1.41 -9.76 -17.89
C SER A 125 -0.29 -10.75 -18.25
N LYS A 126 -0.64 -12.03 -18.42
CA LYS A 126 0.26 -13.07 -18.98
C LYS A 126 0.52 -12.84 -20.46
N THR A 127 -0.43 -12.26 -21.20
CA THR A 127 -0.28 -11.98 -22.61
C THR A 127 0.62 -10.76 -22.79
N LYS A 128 1.89 -11.01 -23.16
CA LYS A 128 2.81 -9.98 -23.62
C LYS A 128 2.41 -9.57 -25.03
N ASN A 129 1.63 -8.51 -25.19
CA ASN A 129 1.53 -7.86 -26.48
C ASN A 129 2.80 -7.01 -26.64
N LYS A 130 3.77 -7.50 -27.44
CA LYS A 130 5.14 -6.95 -27.49
C LYS A 130 5.20 -5.46 -27.86
N ASP A 131 4.13 -4.92 -28.44
CA ASP A 131 4.07 -3.53 -28.92
C ASP A 131 3.21 -2.60 -28.04
N LEU A 132 2.54 -3.11 -26.98
CA LEU A 132 1.67 -2.30 -26.14
C LEU A 132 1.79 -2.65 -24.65
N PHE A 133 2.43 -1.78 -23.87
CA PHE A 133 2.37 -1.84 -22.41
C PHE A 133 0.98 -1.46 -21.91
N HIS A 134 0.44 -2.28 -21.00
CA HIS A 134 -0.71 -1.88 -20.18
C HIS A 134 -0.33 -0.67 -19.31
N PRO A 135 -1.22 0.33 -19.16
CA PRO A 135 -0.98 1.41 -18.22
C PRO A 135 -0.75 0.88 -16.80
N LEU A 136 0.16 1.51 -16.07
CA LEU A 136 0.56 1.13 -14.72
C LEU A 136 -0.21 1.96 -13.68
N ILE A 137 -0.75 1.29 -12.66
CA ILE A 137 -1.19 1.93 -11.42
C ILE A 137 -0.20 1.57 -10.32
N VAL A 138 0.44 2.60 -9.77
CA VAL A 138 1.23 2.50 -8.54
C VAL A 138 0.26 2.62 -7.36
N ILE A 139 0.21 1.61 -6.49
CA ILE A 139 -0.70 1.55 -5.36
C ILE A 139 0.11 1.63 -4.06
N LEU A 140 -0.27 2.57 -3.20
CA LEU A 140 0.44 2.91 -1.97
C LEU A 140 -0.49 2.71 -0.76
N HIS A 141 -0.04 1.93 0.22
CA HIS A 141 -0.82 1.68 1.44
C HIS A 141 -0.82 2.89 2.36
N GLY A 142 -1.85 2.98 3.21
CA GLY A 142 -1.90 3.92 4.32
C GLY A 142 -1.10 3.42 5.51
N GLY A 143 -0.87 4.27 6.51
CA GLY A 143 0.02 3.96 7.62
C GLY A 143 1.47 3.76 7.15
N PRO A 144 2.41 4.63 7.50
CA PRO A 144 3.81 4.39 7.13
C PRO A 144 4.32 3.06 7.69
N GLN A 145 3.75 2.61 8.82
CA GLN A 145 3.98 1.33 9.50
C GLN A 145 2.89 0.27 9.22
N ASP A 146 2.28 0.26 8.03
CA ASP A 146 1.45 -0.85 7.55
C ASP A 146 2.20 -1.62 6.45
N VAL A 147 1.52 -2.54 5.75
CA VAL A 147 2.11 -3.32 4.65
C VAL A 147 1.04 -3.83 3.70
N SER A 148 1.34 -3.78 2.40
CA SER A 148 0.58 -4.48 1.38
C SER A 148 1.03 -5.93 1.26
N LEU A 149 0.12 -6.84 1.56
CA LEU A 149 0.35 -8.28 1.48
C LEU A 149 -0.12 -8.83 0.14
N SER A 150 0.53 -9.89 -0.32
CA SER A 150 0.17 -10.66 -1.51
C SER A 150 -1.05 -11.54 -1.20
N HIS A 151 -2.21 -10.91 -1.01
CA HIS A 151 -3.51 -11.53 -0.84
C HIS A 151 -4.48 -11.08 -1.93
N PHE A 152 -5.60 -11.77 -2.06
CA PHE A 152 -6.63 -11.40 -3.01
C PHE A 152 -7.37 -10.12 -2.60
N SER A 153 -7.33 -9.09 -3.44
CA SER A 153 -8.09 -7.86 -3.29
C SER A 153 -9.08 -7.70 -4.43
N LYS A 154 -10.37 -7.51 -4.11
CA LYS A 154 -11.43 -7.24 -5.11
C LYS A 154 -11.10 -5.99 -5.92
N SER A 155 -10.55 -4.96 -5.27
CA SER A 155 -10.20 -3.68 -5.88
C SER A 155 -9.07 -3.84 -6.89
N TRP A 156 -8.03 -4.61 -6.54
CA TRP A 156 -6.91 -4.90 -7.44
C TRP A 156 -7.35 -5.78 -8.60
N ALA A 157 -8.19 -6.79 -8.34
CA ALA A 157 -8.78 -7.62 -9.38
C ALA A 157 -9.61 -6.78 -10.37
N PHE A 158 -10.41 -5.83 -9.87
CA PHE A 158 -11.17 -4.90 -10.72
C PHE A 158 -10.26 -4.01 -11.58
N LEU A 159 -9.28 -3.34 -10.98
CA LEU A 159 -8.35 -2.46 -11.73
C LEU A 159 -7.57 -3.24 -12.80
N SER A 160 -7.12 -4.45 -12.46
CA SER A 160 -6.47 -5.34 -13.43
C SER A 160 -7.44 -5.79 -14.53
N SER A 161 -8.70 -6.05 -14.18
CA SER A 161 -9.74 -6.47 -15.14
C SER A 161 -10.06 -5.43 -16.21
N VAL A 162 -9.89 -4.15 -15.88
CA VAL A 162 -10.06 -3.05 -16.83
C VAL A 162 -8.75 -2.68 -17.54
N GLY A 163 -7.74 -3.56 -17.49
CA GLY A 163 -6.57 -3.53 -18.35
C GLY A 163 -5.37 -2.75 -17.83
N TYR A 164 -5.23 -2.58 -16.51
CA TYR A 164 -4.06 -2.00 -15.87
C TYR A 164 -3.12 -3.08 -15.32
N SER A 165 -1.81 -2.81 -15.40
CA SER A 165 -0.84 -3.47 -14.52
C SER A 165 -0.80 -2.74 -13.19
N LEU A 166 -0.50 -3.45 -12.10
CA LEU A 166 -0.43 -2.88 -10.76
C LEU A 166 0.97 -3.06 -10.19
N LEU A 167 1.51 -1.99 -9.59
CA LEU A 167 2.73 -2.03 -8.78
C LEU A 167 2.36 -1.59 -7.36
N ILE A 168 2.24 -2.55 -6.46
CA ILE A 168 1.88 -2.31 -5.05
C ILE A 168 3.18 -2.26 -4.25
N VAL A 169 3.56 -1.07 -3.77
CA VAL A 169 4.90 -0.83 -3.20
C VAL A 169 4.86 -0.85 -1.68
N ASN A 170 5.73 -1.67 -1.07
CA ASN A 170 6.05 -1.62 0.35
C ASN A 170 7.37 -0.87 0.51
N TYR A 171 7.31 0.44 0.75
CA TYR A 171 8.49 1.30 0.93
C TYR A 171 9.14 1.07 2.30
N ARG A 172 10.39 1.51 2.49
CA ARG A 172 11.05 1.42 3.81
C ARG A 172 10.23 2.19 4.84
N GLY A 173 9.99 1.57 5.99
CA GLY A 173 8.95 1.95 6.96
C GLY A 173 7.83 0.91 7.05
N SER A 174 7.61 0.11 6.01
CA SER A 174 6.57 -0.94 6.02
C SER A 174 6.89 -2.07 6.99
N LEU A 175 5.85 -2.73 7.52
CA LEU A 175 6.01 -3.94 8.33
C LEU A 175 6.55 -5.12 7.51
N GLY A 176 7.16 -6.09 8.19
CA GLY A 176 7.65 -7.33 7.57
C GLY A 176 9.10 -7.30 7.10
N PHE A 177 9.78 -6.13 7.14
CA PHE A 177 11.17 -5.96 6.69
C PHE A 177 12.19 -5.83 7.84
N GLY A 178 11.71 -5.95 9.08
CA GLY A 178 12.51 -5.85 10.31
C GLY A 178 12.50 -4.46 10.93
N GLU A 179 12.83 -4.40 12.22
CA GLU A 179 12.73 -3.17 13.04
C GLU A 179 13.58 -2.02 12.49
N GLU A 180 14.80 -2.29 12.06
CA GLU A 180 15.68 -1.25 11.51
C GLU A 180 15.12 -0.63 10.21
N ALA A 181 14.46 -1.42 9.36
CA ALA A 181 13.81 -0.89 8.16
C ALA A 181 12.57 -0.07 8.52
N LEU A 182 11.78 -0.53 9.49
CA LEU A 182 10.61 0.15 10.04
C LEU A 182 10.97 1.52 10.64
N GLN A 183 11.98 1.56 11.53
CA GLN A 183 12.41 2.77 12.23
C GLN A 183 13.24 3.73 11.36
N SER A 184 13.60 3.34 10.13
CA SER A 184 14.36 4.21 9.23
C SER A 184 13.54 5.39 8.69
N LEU A 185 12.22 5.25 8.62
CA LEU A 185 11.31 6.19 7.96
C LEU A 185 10.90 7.41 8.80
N PRO A 186 10.55 7.30 10.09
CA PRO A 186 10.18 8.47 10.90
C PRO A 186 11.23 9.59 10.81
N GLY A 187 10.79 10.81 10.53
CA GLY A 187 11.65 11.99 10.29
C GLY A 187 12.09 12.17 8.84
N LYS A 188 11.93 11.16 7.99
CA LYS A 188 12.32 11.13 6.57
C LYS A 188 11.14 10.94 5.60
N VAL A 189 9.90 10.94 6.09
CA VAL A 189 8.71 10.88 5.23
C VAL A 189 8.69 12.03 4.22
N GLY A 190 8.14 11.78 3.05
CA GLY A 190 8.11 12.73 1.94
C GLY A 190 9.45 12.83 1.21
N SER A 191 10.45 12.04 1.60
CA SER A 191 11.75 11.95 0.92
C SER A 191 12.17 10.50 0.72
N GLN A 192 12.33 9.72 1.79
CA GLN A 192 12.81 8.33 1.71
C GLN A 192 11.79 7.43 1.02
N ASP A 193 10.55 7.46 1.50
CA ASP A 193 9.42 6.71 0.95
C ASP A 193 9.05 7.17 -0.46
N VAL A 194 9.18 8.46 -0.77
CA VAL A 194 9.05 8.99 -2.15
C VAL A 194 10.11 8.39 -3.06
N ASN A 195 11.39 8.42 -2.66
CA ASN A 195 12.48 7.84 -3.43
C ASN A 195 12.31 6.34 -3.64
N ASP A 196 11.90 5.60 -2.61
CA ASP A 196 11.64 4.16 -2.72
C ASP A 196 10.56 3.86 -3.76
N VAL A 197 9.46 4.63 -3.77
CA VAL A 197 8.42 4.46 -4.80
C VAL A 197 8.93 4.78 -6.20
N LEU A 198 9.73 5.84 -6.36
CA LEU A 198 10.35 6.19 -7.64
C LEU A 198 11.31 5.10 -8.13
N SER A 199 12.12 4.53 -7.23
CA SER A 199 13.02 3.41 -7.53
C SER A 199 12.25 2.14 -7.91
N ALA A 200 11.10 1.87 -7.28
CA ALA A 200 10.25 0.74 -7.66
C ALA A 200 9.66 0.90 -9.06
N ILE A 201 9.23 2.12 -9.41
CA ILE A 201 8.75 2.45 -10.76
C ILE A 201 9.88 2.25 -11.79
N ASP A 202 11.05 2.82 -11.53
CA ASP A 202 12.19 2.73 -12.44
C ASP A 202 12.68 1.27 -12.58
N HIS A 203 12.60 0.48 -11.51
CA HIS A 203 12.91 -0.95 -11.53
C HIS A 203 12.03 -1.71 -12.53
N VAL A 204 10.71 -1.55 -12.49
CA VAL A 204 9.81 -2.26 -13.43
C VAL A 204 9.90 -1.71 -14.86
N ILE A 205 10.23 -0.44 -15.04
CA ILE A 205 10.52 0.12 -16.37
C ILE A 205 11.78 -0.51 -16.95
N ASN A 206 12.86 -0.59 -16.17
CA ASN A 206 14.14 -1.15 -16.60
C ASN A 206 14.05 -2.66 -16.92
N LEU A 207 13.16 -3.39 -16.25
CA LEU A 207 12.84 -4.78 -16.58
C LEU A 207 11.96 -4.93 -17.84
N GLY A 208 11.52 -3.83 -18.45
CA GLY A 208 10.61 -3.84 -19.59
C GLY A 208 9.23 -4.39 -19.22
N LEU A 209 8.76 -4.12 -18.00
CA LEU A 209 7.44 -4.52 -17.50
C LEU A 209 6.40 -3.39 -17.57
N ALA A 210 6.86 -2.13 -17.62
CA ALA A 210 6.00 -0.94 -17.66
C ALA A 210 6.55 0.12 -18.62
N SER A 211 5.66 0.95 -19.15
CA SER A 211 6.02 2.11 -19.96
C SER A 211 6.08 3.38 -19.10
N PRO A 212 7.10 4.23 -19.26
CA PRO A 212 7.19 5.51 -18.54
C PRO A 212 6.07 6.50 -18.90
N SER A 213 5.41 6.35 -20.05
CA SER A 213 4.41 7.32 -20.53
C SER A 213 2.99 7.07 -20.02
N LYS A 214 2.76 5.97 -19.30
CA LYS A 214 1.41 5.54 -18.89
C LYS A 214 1.36 5.12 -17.43
N ILE A 215 1.83 6.00 -16.54
CA ILE A 215 1.89 5.72 -15.09
C ILE A 215 0.89 6.60 -14.35
N THR A 216 0.11 5.96 -13.49
CA THR A 216 -0.78 6.60 -12.52
C THR A 216 -0.42 6.18 -11.12
N VAL A 217 -0.85 6.95 -10.14
CA VAL A 217 -0.59 6.68 -8.73
C VAL A 217 -1.85 6.85 -7.91
N MET A 218 -2.05 5.96 -6.96
CA MET A 218 -3.10 6.07 -5.96
C MET A 218 -2.64 5.60 -4.59
N GLY A 219 -3.28 6.13 -3.55
CA GLY A 219 -3.07 5.67 -2.20
C GLY A 219 -4.03 6.29 -1.21
N ILE A 220 -4.11 5.66 -0.03
CA ILE A 220 -4.96 6.08 1.07
C ILE A 220 -4.12 6.60 2.23
N SER A 221 -4.56 7.63 2.97
CA SER A 221 -3.89 8.10 4.18
C SER A 221 -2.43 8.50 3.90
N HIS A 222 -1.44 7.85 4.51
CA HIS A 222 0.00 7.99 4.16
C HIS A 222 0.30 7.65 2.69
N GLY A 223 -0.39 6.68 2.09
CA GLY A 223 -0.31 6.42 0.66
C GLY A 223 -0.88 7.57 -0.17
N GLY A 224 -1.85 8.31 0.38
CA GLY A 224 -2.34 9.57 -0.19
C GLY A 224 -1.33 10.71 -0.04
N PHE A 225 -0.62 10.77 1.09
CA PHE A 225 0.54 11.65 1.28
C PHE A 225 1.62 11.40 0.25
N LEU A 226 2.02 10.14 0.07
CA LEU A 226 2.95 9.76 -0.99
C LEU A 226 2.42 10.09 -2.38
N THR A 227 1.14 9.80 -2.65
CA THR A 227 0.51 10.13 -3.95
C THR A 227 0.66 11.62 -4.26
N THR A 228 0.36 12.49 -3.30
CA THR A 228 0.46 13.95 -3.48
C THR A 228 1.90 14.48 -3.48
N HIS A 229 2.82 13.83 -2.75
CA HIS A 229 4.26 14.13 -2.85
C HIS A 229 4.82 13.75 -4.21
N LEU A 230 4.52 12.55 -4.70
CA LEU A 230 5.02 12.01 -5.97
C LEU A 230 4.63 12.90 -7.15
N ILE A 231 3.37 13.34 -7.24
CA ILE A 231 2.93 14.24 -8.32
C ILE A 231 3.49 15.67 -8.22
N GLY A 232 3.92 16.10 -7.02
CA GLY A 232 4.55 17.41 -6.81
C GLY A 232 6.07 17.38 -7.01
N GLN A 233 6.73 16.29 -6.64
CA GLN A 233 8.19 16.15 -6.71
C GLN A 233 8.66 15.57 -8.04
N ALA A 234 7.85 14.71 -8.69
CA ALA A 234 8.13 14.15 -10.01
C ALA A 234 6.95 14.40 -10.98
N PRO A 235 6.64 15.68 -11.31
CA PRO A 235 5.41 16.05 -12.01
C PRO A 235 5.28 15.49 -13.43
N GLU A 236 6.38 15.08 -14.08
CA GLU A 236 6.35 14.48 -15.43
C GLU A 236 6.10 12.97 -15.42
N LYS A 237 6.23 12.29 -14.27
CA LYS A 237 6.13 10.82 -14.23
C LYS A 237 4.69 10.31 -14.26
N PHE A 238 3.71 11.13 -13.87
CA PHE A 238 2.34 10.68 -13.63
C PHE A 238 1.34 11.36 -14.56
N VAL A 239 0.56 10.58 -15.29
CA VAL A 239 -0.48 11.11 -16.19
C VAL A 239 -1.80 11.41 -15.46
N ALA A 240 -2.03 10.79 -14.30
CA ALA A 240 -3.14 11.09 -13.40
C ALA A 240 -2.86 10.52 -11.99
N ALA A 241 -3.56 11.06 -10.99
CA ALA A 241 -3.49 10.58 -9.61
C ALA A 241 -4.86 10.46 -8.94
N ALA A 242 -4.96 9.60 -7.93
CA ALA A 242 -6.13 9.50 -7.06
C ALA A 242 -5.70 9.39 -5.58
N ALA A 243 -6.06 10.39 -4.79
CA ALA A 243 -5.70 10.51 -3.39
C ALA A 243 -6.92 10.27 -2.49
N ILE A 244 -6.84 9.25 -1.62
CA ILE A 244 -7.94 8.82 -0.75
C ILE A 244 -7.62 9.23 0.68
N ASN A 245 -8.47 10.04 1.32
CA ASN A 245 -8.21 10.63 2.66
C ASN A 245 -6.72 11.00 2.87
N PRO A 246 -6.11 11.80 1.96
CA PRO A 246 -4.67 11.99 1.94
C PRO A 246 -4.21 12.95 3.04
N VAL A 247 -3.09 12.64 3.68
CA VAL A 247 -2.35 13.65 4.45
C VAL A 247 -1.61 14.55 3.47
N CYS A 248 -1.94 15.83 3.45
CA CYS A 248 -1.45 16.82 2.53
C CYS A 248 -0.68 17.96 3.22
N ASN A 249 -1.00 18.25 4.49
CA ASN A 249 -0.42 19.34 5.25
C ASN A 249 -0.36 19.06 6.76
N PHE A 250 0.78 18.58 7.25
CA PHE A 250 1.03 18.37 8.68
C PHE A 250 0.74 19.62 9.52
N ALA A 251 1.04 20.83 9.02
CA ALA A 251 0.84 22.06 9.77
C ALA A 251 -0.65 22.39 9.98
N LEU A 252 -1.53 21.91 9.10
CA LEU A 252 -2.98 21.97 9.28
C LEU A 252 -3.49 20.79 10.11
N MET A 253 -3.07 19.57 9.73
CA MET A 253 -3.54 18.32 10.30
C MET A 253 -3.29 18.25 11.81
N VAL A 254 -2.11 18.63 12.28
CA VAL A 254 -1.69 18.47 13.69
C VAL A 254 -2.65 19.13 14.70
N GLY A 255 -3.34 20.21 14.30
CA GLY A 255 -4.30 20.89 15.17
C GLY A 255 -5.74 20.37 15.10
N THR A 256 -6.02 19.39 14.21
CA THR A 256 -7.39 18.96 13.90
C THR A 256 -7.59 17.45 13.90
N THR A 257 -6.51 16.67 13.88
CA THR A 257 -6.52 15.20 13.88
C THR A 257 -6.69 14.61 15.29
N ASP A 258 -7.17 13.36 15.36
CA ASP A 258 -7.18 12.54 16.57
C ASP A 258 -5.83 11.84 16.89
N ILE A 259 -4.78 12.07 16.07
CA ILE A 259 -3.41 11.59 16.27
C ILE A 259 -2.34 12.67 16.06
N PRO A 260 -2.37 13.76 16.83
CA PRO A 260 -1.47 14.89 16.58
C PRO A 260 0.01 14.52 16.84
N ASP A 261 0.27 13.53 17.70
CA ASP A 261 1.61 13.01 17.98
C ASP A 261 2.22 12.29 16.77
N TRP A 262 1.40 11.71 15.89
CA TRP A 262 1.86 11.09 14.65
C TRP A 262 2.51 12.10 13.70
N CYS A 263 1.95 13.32 13.59
CA CYS A 263 2.55 14.39 12.78
C CYS A 263 3.99 14.70 13.22
N TYR A 264 4.25 14.70 14.54
CA TYR A 264 5.59 14.88 15.10
C TYR A 264 6.52 13.70 14.78
N VAL A 265 6.06 12.48 15.00
CA VAL A 265 6.86 11.28 14.75
C VAL A 265 7.28 11.20 13.30
N GLU A 266 6.34 11.39 12.37
CA GLU A 266 6.64 11.26 10.95
C GLU A 266 7.50 12.42 10.43
N ALA A 267 7.20 13.67 10.80
CA ALA A 267 7.94 14.82 10.31
C ALA A 267 9.34 14.96 10.94
N CYS A 268 9.51 14.52 12.21
CA CYS A 268 10.67 14.85 13.04
C CYS A 268 11.39 13.64 13.66
N GLY A 269 10.88 12.42 13.50
CA GLY A 269 11.46 11.18 14.03
C GLY A 269 10.84 10.72 15.35
N THR A 270 11.07 9.45 15.70
CA THR A 270 10.39 8.77 16.83
C THR A 270 10.54 9.47 18.18
N ILE A 271 11.69 10.10 18.44
CA ILE A 271 11.97 10.83 19.69
C ILE A 271 11.11 12.11 19.80
N ALA A 272 10.68 12.69 18.67
CA ALA A 272 9.89 13.91 18.65
C ALA A 272 8.52 13.75 19.32
N ARG A 273 8.04 12.51 19.49
CA ARG A 273 6.84 12.22 20.30
C ARG A 273 6.93 12.80 21.71
N ASN A 274 8.12 12.80 22.31
CA ASN A 274 8.35 13.33 23.66
C ASN A 274 8.32 14.87 23.72
N ARG A 275 8.37 15.53 22.55
CA ARG A 275 8.30 16.98 22.41
C ARG A 275 6.92 17.44 21.91
N PHE A 276 5.97 16.51 21.77
CA PHE A 276 4.59 16.83 21.41
C PHE A 276 4.01 17.84 22.38
N LYS A 277 3.38 18.87 21.83
CA LYS A 277 2.64 19.90 22.58
C LYS A 277 1.49 20.37 21.70
N GLU A 278 0.35 20.70 22.32
CA GLU A 278 -0.79 21.25 21.59
C GLU A 278 -0.51 22.67 21.08
N THR A 279 0.35 23.42 21.76
CA THR A 279 0.78 24.76 21.35
C THR A 279 1.97 24.69 20.38
N LEU A 280 1.69 24.78 19.09
CA LEU A 280 2.69 24.77 18.01
C LEU A 280 3.47 26.08 17.98
N SER A 281 4.80 26.00 17.88
CA SER A 281 5.62 27.19 17.60
C SER A 281 5.62 27.53 16.10
N ALA A 282 6.09 28.73 15.75
CA ALA A 282 6.26 29.11 14.35
C ALA A 282 7.27 28.20 13.62
N GLU A 283 8.29 27.73 14.35
CA GLU A 283 9.27 26.76 13.85
C GLU A 283 8.64 25.40 13.61
N ASP A 284 7.78 24.91 14.51
CA ASP A 284 7.06 23.64 14.32
C ASP A 284 6.17 23.70 13.06
N LEU A 285 5.40 24.79 12.90
CA LEU A 285 4.55 25.00 11.73
C LEU A 285 5.36 25.05 10.43
N SER A 286 6.49 25.75 10.43
CA SER A 286 7.37 25.86 9.26
C SER A 286 7.98 24.51 8.89
N LEU A 287 8.42 23.75 9.90
CA LEU A 287 8.96 22.40 9.71
C LEU A 287 7.90 21.45 9.15
N PHE A 288 6.71 21.42 9.74
CA PHE A 288 5.59 20.61 9.27
C PHE A 288 5.19 20.95 7.84
N TYR A 289 5.11 22.24 7.49
CA TYR A 289 4.86 22.67 6.13
C TYR A 289 5.95 22.15 5.17
N SER A 290 7.23 22.28 5.54
CA SER A 290 8.35 21.83 4.70
C SER A 290 8.38 20.32 4.44
N LYS A 291 7.81 19.52 5.35
CA LYS A 291 7.69 18.06 5.23
C LYS A 291 6.41 17.62 4.50
N SER A 292 5.52 18.56 4.20
CA SER A 292 4.19 18.28 3.66
C SER A 292 4.14 18.36 2.14
N PRO A 293 3.30 17.54 1.48
CA PRO A 293 3.10 17.57 0.03
C PRO A 293 2.65 18.93 -0.49
N ILE A 294 1.88 19.69 0.30
CA ILE A 294 1.39 21.02 -0.09
C ILE A 294 2.53 21.99 -0.45
N SER A 295 3.73 21.81 0.11
CA SER A 295 4.91 22.62 -0.23
C SER A 295 5.39 22.44 -1.68
N HIS A 296 4.93 21.39 -2.36
CA HIS A 296 5.23 21.09 -3.76
C HIS A 296 4.03 21.28 -4.71
N VAL A 297 2.88 21.74 -4.21
CA VAL A 297 1.64 21.84 -5.00
C VAL A 297 1.79 22.71 -6.26
N SER A 298 2.65 23.73 -6.20
CA SER A 298 2.97 24.62 -7.31
C SER A 298 3.63 23.92 -8.51
N LYS A 299 4.16 22.70 -8.33
CA LYS A 299 4.81 21.91 -9.40
C LYS A 299 3.88 20.88 -10.04
N VAL A 300 2.78 20.52 -9.37
CA VAL A 300 1.87 19.44 -9.80
C VAL A 300 1.28 19.71 -11.19
N LYS A 301 1.34 18.70 -12.06
CA LYS A 301 0.73 18.72 -13.40
C LYS A 301 -0.43 17.73 -13.55
N ALA A 302 -0.35 16.59 -12.86
CA ALA A 302 -1.28 15.48 -13.01
C ALA A 302 -2.72 15.87 -12.58
N PRO A 303 -3.73 15.58 -13.43
CA PRO A 303 -5.13 15.60 -13.01
C PRO A 303 -5.36 14.70 -11.80
N THR A 304 -5.98 15.23 -10.75
CA THR A 304 -6.09 14.54 -9.45
C THR A 304 -7.55 14.35 -9.00
N LEU A 305 -7.90 13.10 -8.69
CA LEU A 305 -9.13 12.71 -8.02
C LEU A 305 -8.92 12.67 -6.51
N PHE A 306 -9.80 13.31 -5.74
CA PHE A 306 -9.85 13.22 -4.28
C PHE A 306 -11.08 12.43 -3.85
N LEU A 307 -10.88 11.43 -2.99
CA LEU A 307 -11.93 10.63 -2.37
C LEU A 307 -11.86 10.82 -0.86
N LEU A 308 -12.84 11.52 -0.29
CA LEU A 308 -12.76 12.03 1.08
C LEU A 308 -13.92 11.54 1.95
N GLY A 309 -13.64 11.04 3.15
CA GLY A 309 -14.63 10.70 4.17
C GLY A 309 -14.97 11.93 5.00
N ALA A 310 -16.24 12.33 5.03
CA ALA A 310 -16.65 13.56 5.73
C ALA A 310 -16.57 13.46 7.26
N GLN A 311 -16.58 12.24 7.81
CA GLN A 311 -16.47 11.97 9.24
C GLN A 311 -15.07 11.50 9.66
N ASP A 312 -14.07 11.68 8.79
CA ASP A 312 -12.69 11.32 9.08
C ASP A 312 -12.12 12.24 10.17
N ARG A 313 -11.80 11.68 11.34
CA ARG A 313 -11.09 12.35 12.44
C ARG A 313 -9.58 12.09 12.41
N ARG A 314 -9.18 11.06 11.67
CA ARG A 314 -7.79 10.60 11.55
C ARG A 314 -7.05 11.49 10.57
N VAL A 315 -7.59 11.69 9.38
CA VAL A 315 -7.14 12.71 8.44
C VAL A 315 -8.34 13.61 8.12
N PRO A 316 -8.53 14.69 8.90
CA PRO A 316 -9.66 15.59 8.71
C PRO A 316 -9.82 16.02 7.25
N ILE A 317 -11.06 16.04 6.77
CA ILE A 317 -11.39 16.29 5.35
C ILE A 317 -10.74 17.56 4.77
N PHE A 318 -10.46 18.54 5.63
CA PHE A 318 -9.83 19.80 5.26
C PHE A 318 -8.42 19.64 4.67
N ASP A 319 -7.69 18.58 5.03
CA ASP A 319 -6.35 18.32 4.50
C ASP A 319 -6.40 18.08 2.98
N GLY A 320 -7.27 17.16 2.54
CA GLY A 320 -7.52 16.91 1.13
C GLY A 320 -8.20 18.09 0.42
N LEU A 321 -9.16 18.75 1.07
CA LEU A 321 -9.86 19.91 0.47
C LEU A 321 -8.92 21.11 0.25
N GLN A 322 -7.99 21.38 1.16
CA GLN A 322 -7.02 22.46 1.02
C GLN A 322 -6.15 22.21 -0.22
N TYR A 323 -5.58 21.01 -0.34
CA TYR A 323 -4.74 20.65 -1.49
C TYR A 323 -5.52 20.70 -2.80
N ALA A 324 -6.73 20.16 -2.82
CA ALA A 324 -7.60 20.17 -4.00
C ALA A 324 -7.96 21.61 -4.45
N ARG A 325 -8.17 22.53 -3.51
CA ARG A 325 -8.41 23.95 -3.81
C ARG A 325 -7.17 24.63 -4.38
N ALA A 326 -5.99 24.40 -3.81
CA ALA A 326 -4.73 24.93 -4.32
C ALA A 326 -4.46 24.45 -5.76
N LEU A 327 -4.74 23.18 -6.07
CA LEU A 327 -4.67 22.67 -7.44
C LEU A 327 -5.67 23.35 -8.39
N LYS A 328 -6.92 23.56 -7.95
CA LYS A 328 -7.94 24.26 -8.75
C LYS A 328 -7.56 25.71 -9.03
N GLU A 329 -7.01 26.41 -8.05
CA GLU A 329 -6.53 27.80 -8.19
C GLU A 329 -5.46 27.91 -9.29
N LYS A 330 -4.56 26.92 -9.36
CA LYS A 330 -3.54 26.81 -10.41
C LYS A 330 -4.11 26.43 -11.79
N GLY A 331 -5.38 26.05 -11.87
CA GLY A 331 -6.01 25.58 -13.11
C GLY A 331 -5.78 24.09 -13.41
N SER A 332 -5.33 23.30 -12.45
CA SER A 332 -5.24 21.84 -12.61
C SER A 332 -6.62 21.19 -12.62
N GLU A 333 -6.78 20.11 -13.37
CA GLU A 333 -8.04 19.36 -13.40
C GLU A 333 -8.21 18.53 -12.11
N VAL A 334 -9.28 18.81 -11.37
CA VAL A 334 -9.53 18.23 -10.04
C VAL A 334 -10.97 17.77 -9.90
N LYS A 335 -11.17 16.50 -9.51
CA LYS A 335 -12.46 15.97 -9.08
C LYS A 335 -12.42 15.65 -7.59
N ILE A 336 -13.47 16.01 -6.86
CA ILE A 336 -13.60 15.71 -5.42
C ILE A 336 -14.90 14.94 -5.23
N ILE A 337 -14.83 13.78 -4.57
CA ILE A 337 -15.99 13.01 -4.13
C ILE A 337 -15.91 12.92 -2.61
N MET A 338 -16.98 13.35 -1.95
CA MET A 338 -17.09 13.34 -0.49
C MET A 338 -18.14 12.32 -0.06
N PHE A 339 -17.72 11.35 0.74
CA PHE A 339 -18.58 10.33 1.33
C PHE A 339 -19.05 10.80 2.70
N GLN A 340 -20.29 11.34 2.75
CA GLN A 340 -20.84 12.03 3.92
C GLN A 340 -20.86 11.20 5.21
N ASN A 341 -20.95 9.88 5.07
CA ASN A 341 -21.11 8.99 6.20
C ASN A 341 -19.87 8.11 6.47
N ASP A 342 -18.81 8.25 5.68
CA ASP A 342 -17.59 7.48 5.86
C ASP A 342 -16.58 8.21 6.74
N VAL A 343 -15.81 7.38 7.45
CA VAL A 343 -14.62 7.75 8.22
C VAL A 343 -13.36 7.43 7.41
N HIS A 344 -12.21 7.40 8.06
CA HIS A 344 -10.90 7.25 7.43
C HIS A 344 -10.74 6.10 6.40
N ALA A 345 -11.36 4.94 6.60
CA ALA A 345 -11.09 3.77 5.77
C ALA A 345 -11.95 3.65 4.50
N LEU A 346 -13.00 4.48 4.32
CA LEU A 346 -14.00 4.35 3.24
C LEU A 346 -14.54 2.91 3.03
N LYS A 347 -14.87 2.20 4.12
CA LYS A 347 -15.22 0.77 4.11
C LYS A 347 -16.72 0.49 3.97
N ARG A 348 -17.60 1.50 3.86
CA ARG A 348 -19.00 1.22 3.56
C ARG A 348 -19.10 0.57 2.17
N PRO A 349 -19.95 -0.46 1.96
CA PRO A 349 -19.98 -1.18 0.68
C PRO A 349 -20.19 -0.28 -0.54
N GLN A 350 -21.05 0.72 -0.43
CA GLN A 350 -21.26 1.73 -1.49
C GLN A 350 -19.97 2.54 -1.74
N SER A 351 -19.38 3.08 -0.68
CA SER A 351 -18.21 3.96 -0.76
C SER A 351 -16.95 3.24 -1.25
N GLU A 352 -16.72 2.00 -0.80
CA GLU A 352 -15.64 1.13 -1.29
C GLU A 352 -15.79 0.91 -2.80
N TRP A 353 -16.99 0.55 -3.25
CA TRP A 353 -17.28 0.31 -4.66
C TRP A 353 -17.16 1.58 -5.52
N GLU A 354 -17.82 2.67 -5.11
CA GLU A 354 -17.80 3.95 -5.83
C GLU A 354 -16.39 4.55 -5.90
N SER A 355 -15.59 4.40 -4.84
CA SER A 355 -14.20 4.85 -4.82
C SER A 355 -13.38 4.20 -5.93
N ILE A 356 -13.37 2.86 -5.96
CA ILE A 356 -12.56 2.10 -6.92
C ILE A 356 -13.09 2.26 -8.35
N LEU A 357 -14.42 2.30 -8.53
CA LEU A 357 -15.03 2.59 -9.82
C LEU A 357 -14.62 3.97 -10.35
N ASN A 358 -14.70 5.01 -9.52
CA ASN A 358 -14.34 6.36 -9.94
C ASN A 358 -12.83 6.51 -10.20
N ILE A 359 -11.97 5.78 -9.49
CA ILE A 359 -10.54 5.70 -9.80
C ILE A 359 -10.34 5.11 -11.19
N GLY A 360 -11.00 3.98 -11.49
CA GLY A 360 -10.95 3.36 -12.82
C GLY A 360 -11.43 4.29 -13.93
N VAL A 361 -12.54 4.99 -13.72
CA VAL A 361 -13.06 6.00 -14.67
C VAL A 361 -12.11 7.17 -14.84
N TRP A 362 -11.54 7.68 -13.74
CA TRP A 362 -10.60 8.81 -13.76
C TRP A 362 -9.34 8.44 -14.54
N PHE A 363 -8.70 7.32 -14.22
CA PHE A 363 -7.52 6.87 -14.94
C PHE A 363 -7.82 6.52 -16.40
N ASN A 364 -8.99 5.96 -16.71
CA ASN A 364 -9.35 5.67 -18.10
C ASN A 364 -9.50 6.94 -18.93
N LYS A 365 -9.82 8.09 -18.32
CA LYS A 365 -9.92 9.38 -19.03
C LYS A 365 -8.55 9.94 -19.46
N TYR A 366 -7.48 9.67 -18.70
CA TYR A 366 -6.16 10.30 -18.94
C TYR A 366 -5.07 9.32 -19.41
N CYS A 367 -5.23 8.01 -19.21
CA CYS A 367 -4.23 7.01 -19.59
C CYS A 367 -4.49 6.31 -20.93
N LYS A 368 -5.74 6.36 -21.39
CA LYS A 368 -6.25 5.65 -22.56
C LYS A 368 -7.08 6.63 -23.36
#